data_AF-A0A7M4AHS4-F1
#
_entry.id   AF-A0A7M4AHS4-F1
#
_cell.length_a   1.000
_cell.length_b   1.000
_cell.length_c   1.000
_cell.angle_alpha   90.00
_cell.angle_beta   90.00
_cell.angle_gamma   90.00
#
_symmetry.space_group_name_H-M   'P 1'
#
loop_
_entity.id
_entity.type
_entity.pdbx_description
1 polymer ?
#
loop_
_entity_poly.entity_id
_entity_poly.type
_entity_poly.pdbx_seq_one_letter_code
_entity_poly.pdbx_strand_id
1 'polypeptide(L)'
;MLLLALMAAPQFTAAPGGIGTAGDQGCTCHGGASPDTTVLVDGLPELYNASETYTFTVTVENNLFNPEDTPDWNGRKGGYRILVSHGEVTGVPESMSQSMDGGLTHTDEANTERSWTFEWTAPAADDLNVEMTVYGNAVNGGNGAGGDHWNVAAISIAGINAGALAPSASALIIFLTSIGLAVGLIFMGILWVFYRRSPETFTMERFWGFLKPWLTTTDHKEVGIMYFLFGFFFFLVGGLLALLFRIQLALPENDFLTYDEYNSFFTLHGTTMIFLGAMPMIAGFMNYVLPLQIGAKDLAFPRINAFGLWLLVFSAPLIFTGIWSGEGADITWVMYPPYSSLHEANLGSTLADYGANPGTTAFISGMLMLGASSTLGGVNFITTVFTMRAPGVSWMKMPLFTWSVFISVFMLFMSLPALIIGVAFLLFDHTIGTTFFVAGGDPLLFQHLFWFFGHPEVYVVIVPAFGIVSEVLATSARRSIFGYKSMVFAM
;
A
#
# COMPACT_ATOMS: atom_id res chain seq x y z
N MET A 1 -25.93 -33.16 19.19
CA MET A 1 -24.91 -34.03 18.56
C MET A 1 -25.43 -34.99 17.49
N LEU A 2 -26.67 -34.87 16.98
CA LEU A 2 -27.12 -35.58 15.77
C LEU A 2 -27.68 -34.65 14.67
N LEU A 3 -27.81 -33.33 14.93
CA LEU A 3 -28.14 -32.31 13.93
C LEU A 3 -26.90 -31.62 13.32
N LEU A 4 -25.70 -31.87 13.87
CA LEU A 4 -24.41 -31.32 13.42
C LEU A 4 -23.70 -32.21 12.38
N ALA A 5 -24.28 -33.36 12.01
CA ALA A 5 -23.74 -34.27 11.00
C ALA A 5 -24.41 -34.14 9.62
N LEU A 6 -25.37 -33.23 9.46
CA LEU A 6 -26.18 -33.06 8.24
C LEU A 6 -25.98 -31.70 7.54
N MET A 7 -25.05 -30.85 8.01
CA MET A 7 -24.70 -29.56 7.37
C MET A 7 -23.25 -29.47 6.89
N ALA A 8 -22.49 -30.58 6.93
CA ALA A 8 -21.15 -30.67 6.40
C ALA A 8 -21.09 -31.74 5.30
N ALA A 9 -21.61 -31.38 4.13
CA ALA A 9 -21.19 -31.96 2.88
C ALA A 9 -21.25 -30.84 1.84
N PRO A 10 -20.09 -30.30 1.40
CA PRO A 10 -20.07 -29.65 0.10
C PRO A 10 -20.56 -30.71 -0.88
N GLN A 11 -21.64 -30.43 -1.62
CA GLN A 11 -21.92 -31.21 -2.80
C GLN A 11 -20.86 -30.83 -3.83
N PHE A 12 -19.71 -31.50 -3.76
CA PHE A 12 -18.74 -31.48 -4.83
C PHE A 12 -19.39 -32.16 -6.03
N THR A 13 -19.73 -31.39 -7.05
CA THR A 13 -19.85 -31.92 -8.40
C THR A 13 -18.45 -32.09 -8.98
N ALA A 14 -17.67 -33.00 -8.39
CA ALA A 14 -16.60 -33.62 -9.14
C ALA A 14 -17.30 -34.56 -10.15
N ALA A 15 -17.34 -34.16 -11.42
CA ALA A 15 -17.51 -35.14 -12.47
C ALA A 15 -16.35 -36.15 -12.35
N PRO A 16 -16.51 -37.43 -12.75
CA PRO A 16 -15.66 -38.54 -12.32
C PRO A 16 -14.13 -38.40 -12.40
N GLY A 17 -13.56 -37.38 -13.07
CA GLY A 17 -12.10 -37.19 -13.09
C GLY A 17 -11.56 -35.79 -13.41
N GLY A 18 -12.18 -34.67 -12.98
CA GLY A 18 -11.66 -33.30 -13.25
C GLY A 18 -11.99 -32.24 -12.19
N ILE A 19 -11.41 -31.03 -12.31
CA ILE A 19 -11.59 -29.91 -11.37
C ILE A 19 -12.21 -28.67 -12.04
N GLY A 20 -13.33 -28.19 -11.47
CA GLY A 20 -14.04 -26.96 -11.87
C GLY A 20 -13.42 -25.68 -11.29
N THR A 21 -14.23 -24.64 -11.04
CA THR A 21 -13.74 -23.31 -10.56
C THR A 21 -12.93 -23.36 -9.26
N ALA A 22 -13.07 -24.41 -8.46
CA ALA A 22 -12.23 -24.65 -7.29
C ALA A 22 -10.72 -24.71 -7.61
N GLY A 23 -10.36 -25.05 -8.85
CA GLY A 23 -8.98 -25.05 -9.32
C GLY A 23 -8.46 -23.69 -9.81
N ASP A 24 -9.34 -22.69 -9.98
CA ASP A 24 -8.95 -21.33 -10.44
C ASP A 24 -8.10 -20.60 -9.39
N GLN A 25 -8.23 -21.00 -8.13
CA GLN A 25 -7.44 -20.49 -7.00
C GLN A 25 -6.28 -21.42 -6.65
N GLY A 26 -5.93 -22.32 -7.58
CA GLY A 26 -4.93 -23.37 -7.37
C GLY A 26 -5.54 -24.71 -6.97
N CYS A 27 -4.76 -25.77 -7.14
CA CYS A 27 -5.17 -27.15 -6.80
C CYS A 27 -5.15 -27.39 -5.28
N THR A 28 -5.81 -26.53 -4.50
CA THR A 28 -5.79 -26.45 -3.03
C THR A 28 -6.28 -27.72 -2.33
N CYS A 29 -7.01 -28.59 -3.04
CA CYS A 29 -7.36 -29.94 -2.58
C CYS A 29 -6.13 -30.83 -2.32
N HIS A 30 -4.94 -30.44 -2.80
CA HIS A 30 -3.67 -31.14 -2.69
C HIS A 30 -2.65 -30.40 -1.79
N GLY A 31 -3.11 -29.47 -0.94
CA GLY A 31 -2.23 -28.64 -0.10
C GLY A 31 -1.82 -27.32 -0.78
N GLY A 32 -0.76 -26.69 -0.25
CA GLY A 32 -0.25 -25.41 -0.76
C GLY A 32 0.62 -25.56 -2.02
N ALA A 33 0.79 -24.47 -2.76
CA ALA A 33 1.74 -24.42 -3.87
C ALA A 33 3.16 -24.76 -3.40
N SER A 34 3.91 -25.52 -4.20
CA SER A 34 5.26 -25.98 -3.85
C SER A 34 6.29 -25.50 -4.85
N PRO A 35 7.42 -24.91 -4.41
CA PRO A 35 8.52 -24.52 -5.31
C PRO A 35 9.20 -25.74 -5.95
N ASP A 36 9.01 -26.94 -5.39
CA ASP A 36 9.59 -28.17 -5.92
C ASP A 36 8.76 -28.78 -7.07
N THR A 37 7.58 -28.22 -7.36
CA THR A 37 6.76 -28.58 -8.53
C THR A 37 6.89 -27.49 -9.58
N THR A 38 7.26 -27.85 -10.81
CA THR A 38 7.38 -26.91 -11.93
C THR A 38 6.39 -27.30 -13.03
N VAL A 39 5.63 -26.32 -13.52
CA VAL A 39 4.75 -26.48 -14.69
C VAL A 39 5.48 -25.87 -15.88
N LEU A 40 5.84 -26.71 -16.85
CA LEU A 40 6.51 -26.32 -18.08
C LEU A 40 5.51 -26.33 -19.21
N VAL A 41 5.50 -25.28 -20.03
CA VAL A 41 4.64 -25.16 -21.20
C VAL A 41 5.53 -24.90 -22.41
N ASP A 42 5.53 -25.83 -23.36
CA ASP A 42 6.40 -25.80 -24.54
C ASP A 42 5.57 -25.92 -25.84
N GLY A 43 6.01 -25.26 -26.92
CA GLY A 43 5.35 -25.29 -28.23
C GLY A 43 4.37 -24.14 -28.52
N LEU A 44 4.07 -23.28 -27.54
CA LEU A 44 3.32 -22.04 -27.81
C LEU A 44 4.20 -21.02 -28.56
N PRO A 45 3.63 -20.25 -29.50
CA PRO A 45 4.40 -19.27 -30.27
C PRO A 45 4.72 -18.02 -29.42
N GLU A 46 5.74 -17.26 -29.81
CA GLU A 46 5.97 -15.92 -29.23
C GLU A 46 4.92 -14.90 -29.72
N LEU A 47 4.44 -15.06 -30.96
CA LEU A 47 3.40 -14.24 -31.59
C LEU A 47 2.38 -15.13 -32.30
N TYR A 48 1.10 -14.82 -32.17
CA TYR A 48 0.04 -15.58 -32.85
C TYR A 48 -0.57 -14.82 -34.04
N ASN A 49 -1.00 -15.58 -35.05
CA ASN A 49 -1.87 -15.10 -36.13
C ASN A 49 -3.34 -15.39 -35.80
N ALA A 50 -4.23 -14.52 -36.25
CA ALA A 50 -5.67 -14.70 -36.06
C ALA A 50 -6.15 -16.08 -36.54
N SER A 51 -6.88 -16.79 -35.68
CA SER A 51 -7.51 -18.09 -35.96
C SER A 51 -6.54 -19.22 -36.36
N GLU A 52 -5.24 -19.09 -36.07
CA GLU A 52 -4.27 -20.18 -36.25
C GLU A 52 -4.28 -21.11 -35.04
N THR A 53 -4.04 -22.41 -35.27
CA THR A 53 -3.98 -23.43 -34.22
C THR A 53 -2.53 -23.81 -33.94
N TYR A 54 -2.14 -23.78 -32.67
CA TYR A 54 -0.81 -24.12 -32.18
C TYR A 54 -0.88 -25.34 -31.28
N THR A 55 0.01 -26.31 -31.52
CA THR A 55 0.17 -27.48 -30.65
C THR A 55 1.19 -27.17 -29.56
N PHE A 56 0.83 -27.41 -28.31
CA PHE A 56 1.72 -27.23 -27.17
C PHE A 56 1.62 -28.38 -26.17
N THR A 57 2.63 -28.53 -25.34
CA THR A 57 2.72 -29.57 -24.32
C THR A 57 2.85 -28.92 -22.95
N VAL A 58 2.06 -29.41 -21.99
CA VAL A 58 2.21 -29.07 -20.57
C VAL A 58 2.85 -30.25 -19.86
N THR A 59 3.98 -30.02 -19.21
CA THR A 59 4.69 -31.02 -18.41
C THR A 59 4.79 -30.55 -16.96
N VAL A 60 4.41 -31.41 -16.01
CA VAL A 60 4.52 -31.15 -14.58
C VAL A 60 5.65 -31.97 -13.99
N GLU A 61 6.72 -31.30 -13.58
CA GLU A 61 7.88 -31.93 -12.96
C GLU A 61 7.88 -31.72 -11.45
N ASN A 62 8.27 -32.75 -10.69
CA ASN A 62 8.57 -32.60 -9.26
C ASN A 62 9.69 -33.57 -8.89
N ASN A 63 10.81 -33.02 -8.39
CA ASN A 63 12.04 -33.77 -8.13
C ASN A 63 12.06 -34.49 -6.77
N LEU A 64 11.09 -34.23 -5.90
CA LEU A 64 10.98 -34.84 -4.58
C LEU A 64 10.16 -36.14 -4.58
N PHE A 65 9.54 -36.48 -5.71
CA PHE A 65 8.49 -37.47 -5.74
C PHE A 65 8.51 -38.38 -6.97
N ASN A 66 8.62 -39.69 -6.76
CA ASN A 66 8.38 -40.71 -7.77
C ASN A 66 7.15 -41.56 -7.36
N PRO A 67 6.04 -41.52 -8.12
CA PRO A 67 4.81 -42.24 -7.80
C PRO A 67 4.97 -43.75 -7.66
N GLU A 68 5.99 -44.31 -8.30
CA GLU A 68 6.22 -45.75 -8.33
C GLU A 68 6.87 -46.28 -7.04
N ASP A 69 7.35 -45.39 -6.17
CA ASP A 69 7.98 -45.74 -4.89
C ASP A 69 6.98 -45.77 -3.70
N THR A 70 5.69 -45.45 -3.92
CA THR A 70 4.66 -45.47 -2.87
C THR A 70 4.00 -46.87 -2.74
N PRO A 71 3.91 -47.46 -1.53
CA PRO A 71 3.42 -48.83 -1.33
C PRO A 71 1.96 -49.10 -1.75
N ASP A 72 1.14 -48.05 -1.94
CA ASP A 72 -0.30 -48.13 -2.25
C ASP A 72 -0.68 -47.38 -3.55
N TRP A 73 0.25 -47.26 -4.50
CA TRP A 73 0.08 -46.45 -5.70
C TRP A 73 -1.12 -46.91 -6.57
N ASN A 74 -2.05 -45.99 -6.83
CA ASN A 74 -3.26 -46.24 -7.63
C ASN A 74 -3.11 -45.94 -9.12
N GLY A 75 -1.89 -45.71 -9.62
CA GLY A 75 -1.61 -45.42 -11.03
C GLY A 75 -1.71 -43.95 -11.43
N ARG A 76 -2.20 -43.07 -10.55
CA ARG A 76 -2.33 -41.62 -10.83
C ARG A 76 -1.01 -40.89 -10.55
N LYS A 77 -0.64 -39.97 -11.43
CA LYS A 77 0.63 -39.22 -11.42
C LYS A 77 0.45 -37.70 -11.35
N GLY A 78 -0.63 -37.14 -11.90
CA GLY A 78 -0.87 -35.70 -11.88
C GLY A 78 -2.20 -35.31 -12.51
N GLY A 79 -2.39 -34.02 -12.70
CA GLY A 79 -3.54 -33.43 -13.37
C GLY A 79 -3.29 -31.96 -13.71
N TYR A 80 -4.23 -31.35 -14.42
CA TYR A 80 -4.14 -29.96 -14.83
C TYR A 80 -5.48 -29.23 -14.86
N ARG A 81 -5.40 -27.90 -14.83
CA ARG A 81 -6.47 -26.97 -15.18
C ARG A 81 -5.89 -25.82 -15.99
N ILE A 82 -6.44 -25.58 -17.17
CA ILE A 82 -6.01 -24.55 -18.11
C ILE A 82 -7.13 -23.53 -18.24
N LEU A 83 -6.79 -22.27 -17.99
CA LEU A 83 -7.64 -21.11 -18.23
C LEU A 83 -7.01 -20.29 -19.34
N VAL A 84 -7.80 -19.91 -20.32
CA VAL A 84 -7.36 -19.03 -21.40
C VAL A 84 -8.32 -17.86 -21.50
N SER A 85 -7.78 -16.65 -21.60
CA SER A 85 -8.59 -15.44 -21.75
C SER A 85 -9.32 -15.38 -23.09
N HIS A 86 -8.66 -15.84 -24.17
CA HIS A 86 -9.17 -15.81 -25.54
C HIS A 86 -8.67 -17.01 -26.37
N GLY A 87 -9.48 -17.42 -27.34
CA GLY A 87 -9.23 -18.65 -28.10
C GLY A 87 -9.74 -19.89 -27.36
N GLU A 88 -9.54 -21.05 -27.97
CA GLU A 88 -10.07 -22.32 -27.48
C GLU A 88 -8.95 -23.35 -27.35
N VAL A 89 -8.86 -24.00 -26.20
CA VAL A 89 -7.87 -25.07 -25.94
C VAL A 89 -8.58 -26.41 -25.95
N THR A 90 -8.02 -27.36 -26.69
CA THR A 90 -8.51 -28.74 -26.79
C THR A 90 -7.40 -29.73 -26.46
N GLY A 91 -7.75 -30.86 -25.85
CA GLY A 91 -6.80 -31.93 -25.53
C GLY A 91 -6.50 -32.84 -26.70
N VAL A 92 -5.27 -33.33 -26.80
CA VAL A 92 -4.87 -34.32 -27.80
C VAL A 92 -4.25 -35.54 -27.09
N PRO A 93 -4.95 -36.69 -27.05
CA PRO A 93 -6.30 -36.96 -27.57
C PRO A 93 -7.41 -36.29 -26.74
N GLU A 94 -8.57 -36.02 -27.37
CA GLU A 94 -9.70 -35.34 -26.70
C GLU A 94 -10.21 -36.09 -25.45
N SER A 95 -10.03 -37.42 -25.37
CA SER A 95 -10.46 -38.23 -24.23
C SER A 95 -9.74 -37.90 -22.92
N MET A 96 -8.57 -37.25 -23.00
CA MET A 96 -7.76 -36.85 -21.85
C MET A 96 -8.19 -35.50 -21.25
N SER A 97 -9.09 -34.76 -21.91
CA SER A 97 -9.53 -33.44 -21.45
C SER A 97 -11.04 -33.32 -21.41
N GLN A 98 -11.53 -32.45 -20.54
CA GLN A 98 -12.94 -32.08 -20.47
C GLN A 98 -13.06 -30.60 -20.11
N SER A 99 -14.09 -29.94 -20.62
CA SER A 99 -14.42 -28.56 -20.25
C SER A 99 -15.28 -28.56 -18.98
N MET A 100 -14.86 -27.83 -17.96
CA MET A 100 -15.58 -27.68 -16.69
C MET A 100 -15.46 -26.25 -16.18
N ASP A 101 -16.63 -25.61 -16.00
CA ASP A 101 -16.78 -24.26 -15.49
C ASP A 101 -15.86 -23.23 -16.17
N GLY A 102 -15.87 -23.21 -17.50
CA GLY A 102 -15.10 -22.23 -18.29
C GLY A 102 -13.60 -22.49 -18.40
N GLY A 103 -13.09 -23.61 -17.84
CA GLY A 103 -11.70 -24.04 -17.97
C GLY A 103 -11.58 -25.44 -18.57
N LEU A 104 -10.44 -25.75 -19.19
CA LEU A 104 -10.12 -27.11 -19.62
C LEU A 104 -9.43 -27.84 -18.45
N THR A 105 -9.90 -29.05 -18.13
CA THR A 105 -9.33 -29.86 -17.06
C THR A 105 -9.14 -31.31 -17.52
N HIS A 106 -8.40 -32.06 -16.73
CA HIS A 106 -8.08 -33.46 -16.99
C HIS A 106 -9.31 -34.38 -16.84
N THR A 107 -9.25 -35.56 -17.45
CA THR A 107 -10.13 -36.70 -17.18
C THR A 107 -9.40 -37.76 -16.34
N ASP A 108 -10.09 -38.83 -15.95
CA ASP A 108 -9.47 -39.97 -15.25
C ASP A 108 -8.33 -40.62 -16.06
N GLU A 109 -8.44 -40.63 -17.39
CA GLU A 109 -7.41 -41.18 -18.28
C GLU A 109 -6.12 -40.34 -18.20
N ALA A 110 -6.26 -39.02 -18.24
CA ALA A 110 -5.14 -38.08 -18.16
C ALA A 110 -4.41 -38.13 -16.82
N ASN A 111 -5.06 -38.58 -15.74
CA ASN A 111 -4.44 -38.68 -14.43
C ASN A 111 -3.25 -39.64 -14.38
N THR A 112 -3.06 -40.50 -15.37
CA THR A 112 -1.97 -41.47 -15.43
C THR A 112 -0.64 -40.89 -15.94
N GLU A 113 -0.65 -39.64 -16.41
CA GLU A 113 0.50 -38.99 -17.04
C GLU A 113 0.93 -37.73 -16.27
N ARG A 114 2.07 -37.15 -16.69
CA ARG A 114 2.56 -35.82 -16.23
C ARG A 114 2.90 -34.88 -17.37
N SER A 115 2.59 -35.30 -18.59
CA SER A 115 2.87 -34.55 -19.79
C SER A 115 1.71 -34.75 -20.74
N TRP A 116 1.01 -33.68 -21.09
CA TRP A 116 -0.17 -33.72 -21.94
C TRP A 116 0.00 -32.78 -23.12
N THR A 117 -0.54 -33.17 -24.28
CA THR A 117 -0.50 -32.37 -25.50
C THR A 117 -1.86 -31.72 -25.73
N PHE A 118 -1.83 -30.47 -26.17
CA PHE A 118 -3.01 -29.66 -26.41
C PHE A 118 -2.88 -28.91 -27.73
N GLU A 119 -4.02 -28.53 -28.29
CA GLU A 119 -4.11 -27.59 -29.39
C GLU A 119 -4.85 -26.33 -28.91
N TRP A 120 -4.21 -25.18 -29.04
CA TRP A 120 -4.81 -23.87 -28.81
C TRP A 120 -5.10 -23.22 -30.15
N THR A 121 -6.37 -22.94 -30.41
CA THR A 121 -6.82 -22.14 -31.56
C THR A 121 -6.95 -20.68 -31.13
N ALA A 122 -6.14 -19.82 -31.74
CA ALA A 122 -6.07 -18.40 -31.40
C ALA A 122 -7.39 -17.67 -31.75
N PRO A 123 -7.70 -16.55 -31.09
CA PRO A 123 -8.89 -15.75 -31.41
C PRO A 123 -8.86 -15.20 -32.84
N ALA A 124 -10.02 -14.81 -33.37
CA ALA A 124 -10.14 -14.20 -34.69
C ALA A 124 -9.56 -12.77 -34.77
N ALA A 125 -9.34 -12.14 -33.63
CA ALA A 125 -8.67 -10.85 -33.50
C ALA A 125 -7.21 -11.10 -33.11
N ASP A 126 -6.28 -10.41 -33.78
CA ASP A 126 -4.83 -10.51 -33.55
C ASP A 126 -4.21 -9.18 -33.09
N ASP A 127 -5.05 -8.26 -32.62
CA ASP A 127 -4.71 -6.95 -32.06
C ASP A 127 -4.69 -6.95 -30.51
N LEU A 128 -4.86 -8.13 -29.90
CA LEU A 128 -4.93 -8.33 -28.44
C LEU A 128 -3.91 -9.37 -27.96
N ASN A 129 -3.61 -9.35 -26.66
CA ASN A 129 -2.78 -10.38 -26.03
C ASN A 129 -3.65 -11.45 -25.38
N VAL A 130 -3.18 -12.69 -25.42
CA VAL A 130 -3.84 -13.83 -24.81
C VAL A 130 -3.05 -14.27 -23.59
N GLU A 131 -3.67 -14.12 -22.43
CA GLU A 131 -3.21 -14.70 -21.18
C GLU A 131 -3.72 -16.14 -21.04
N MET A 132 -2.82 -17.06 -20.72
CA MET A 132 -3.08 -18.45 -20.42
C MET A 132 -2.48 -18.81 -19.06
N THR A 133 -3.30 -19.35 -18.17
CA THR A 133 -2.88 -19.81 -16.86
C THR A 133 -3.05 -21.33 -16.78
N VAL A 134 -1.97 -22.04 -16.46
CA VAL A 134 -1.94 -23.49 -16.36
C VAL A 134 -1.59 -23.88 -14.92
N TYR A 135 -2.57 -24.43 -14.22
CA TYR A 135 -2.35 -25.09 -12.94
C TYR A 135 -2.03 -26.55 -13.18
N GLY A 136 -0.96 -27.04 -12.57
CA GLY A 136 -0.54 -28.44 -12.68
C GLY A 136 -0.24 -29.00 -11.29
N ASN A 137 -0.71 -30.23 -11.03
CA ASN A 137 -0.41 -30.95 -9.81
C ASN A 137 0.35 -32.25 -10.07
N ALA A 138 1.26 -32.53 -9.14
CA ALA A 138 2.02 -33.75 -9.00
C ALA A 138 1.43 -34.51 -7.81
N VAL A 139 0.74 -35.63 -8.08
CA VAL A 139 0.10 -36.43 -7.01
C VAL A 139 0.86 -37.72 -6.75
N ASN A 140 0.66 -38.27 -5.55
CA ASN A 140 1.33 -39.46 -5.08
C ASN A 140 0.55 -40.76 -5.16
N GLY A 141 -0.69 -40.67 -5.63
CA GLY A 141 -1.59 -41.80 -5.84
C GLY A 141 -2.08 -42.46 -4.54
N GLY A 142 -1.88 -41.82 -3.38
CA GLY A 142 -2.51 -42.20 -2.12
C GLY A 142 -3.97 -41.78 -2.03
N ASN A 143 -4.70 -42.33 -1.04
CA ASN A 143 -6.12 -42.00 -0.80
C ASN A 143 -6.33 -40.72 0.04
N GLY A 144 -5.33 -39.82 0.15
CA GLY A 144 -5.42 -38.58 0.91
C GLY A 144 -4.49 -37.49 0.36
N ALA A 145 -4.74 -36.23 0.71
CA ALA A 145 -4.04 -35.05 0.18
C ALA A 145 -2.60 -34.84 0.68
N GLY A 146 -2.08 -35.75 1.52
CA GLY A 146 -0.76 -35.62 2.12
C GLY A 146 0.33 -36.04 1.14
N GLY A 147 1.22 -35.11 0.77
CA GLY A 147 2.35 -35.36 -0.12
C GLY A 147 2.05 -35.14 -1.62
N ASP A 148 0.89 -34.58 -1.93
CA ASP A 148 0.62 -34.02 -3.26
C ASP A 148 1.10 -32.57 -3.30
N HIS A 149 1.49 -32.10 -4.47
CA HIS A 149 1.99 -30.74 -4.66
C HIS A 149 1.49 -30.17 -5.97
N TRP A 150 1.35 -28.85 -6.04
CA TRP A 150 0.95 -28.16 -7.27
C TRP A 150 1.71 -26.87 -7.44
N ASN A 151 1.72 -26.37 -8.68
CA ASN A 151 2.21 -25.04 -9.01
C ASN A 151 1.47 -24.51 -10.24
N VAL A 152 1.78 -23.28 -10.65
CA VAL A 152 1.13 -22.58 -11.75
C VAL A 152 2.16 -22.01 -12.73
N ALA A 153 1.81 -22.03 -14.02
CA ALA A 153 2.49 -21.27 -15.06
C ALA A 153 1.52 -20.26 -15.66
N ALA A 154 1.96 -19.00 -15.79
CA ALA A 154 1.23 -17.95 -16.49
C ALA A 154 2.00 -17.58 -17.76
N ILE A 155 1.31 -17.60 -18.91
CA ILE A 155 1.86 -17.36 -20.23
C ILE A 155 1.08 -16.23 -20.90
N SER A 156 1.79 -15.28 -21.48
CA SER A 156 1.22 -14.20 -22.30
C SER A 156 1.69 -14.35 -23.73
N ILE A 157 0.75 -14.42 -24.69
CA ILE A 157 1.01 -14.58 -26.12
C ILE A 157 0.47 -13.36 -26.84
N ALA A 158 1.33 -12.59 -27.52
CA ALA A 158 0.91 -11.37 -28.21
C ALA A 158 0.41 -11.65 -29.63
N GLY A 159 -0.65 -10.94 -30.04
CA GLY A 159 -1.12 -10.98 -31.42
C GLY A 159 -0.17 -10.25 -32.35
N ILE A 160 -0.06 -10.68 -33.61
CA ILE A 160 0.88 -10.07 -34.58
C ILE A 160 0.61 -8.57 -34.83
N ASN A 161 -0.63 -8.11 -34.62
CA ASN A 161 -1.05 -6.72 -34.71
C ASN A 161 -1.30 -6.09 -33.34
N ALA A 162 -1.12 -6.84 -32.25
CA ALA A 162 -1.10 -6.28 -30.91
C ALA A 162 0.12 -5.35 -30.86
N GLY A 163 -0.13 -4.03 -30.79
CA GLY A 163 0.95 -3.05 -30.75
C GLY A 163 1.96 -3.46 -29.68
N ALA A 164 3.26 -3.28 -29.96
CA ALA A 164 4.32 -3.69 -29.04
C ALA A 164 3.94 -3.26 -27.62
N LEU A 165 3.74 -4.23 -26.73
CA LEU A 165 3.69 -3.99 -25.30
C LEU A 165 4.96 -3.18 -25.00
N ALA A 166 4.80 -1.87 -24.76
CA ALA A 166 5.79 -1.20 -23.95
C ALA A 166 5.89 -2.10 -22.71
N PRO A 167 7.09 -2.61 -22.35
CA PRO A 167 7.20 -3.45 -21.17
C PRO A 167 6.56 -2.67 -20.03
N SER A 168 5.37 -3.11 -19.61
CA SER A 168 4.65 -2.48 -18.52
C SER A 168 5.43 -2.88 -17.29
N ALA A 169 6.41 -2.06 -16.92
CA ALA A 169 6.98 -2.17 -15.60
C ALA A 169 5.78 -2.10 -14.64
N SER A 170 5.61 -3.13 -13.81
CA SER A 170 4.58 -3.13 -12.77
C SER A 170 4.56 -1.74 -12.11
N ALA A 171 3.38 -1.19 -11.86
CA ALA A 171 3.28 0.15 -11.31
C ALA A 171 4.04 0.29 -9.99
N LEU A 172 4.18 -0.80 -9.24
CA LEU A 172 5.07 -0.89 -8.10
C LEU A 172 6.55 -0.65 -8.46
N ILE A 173 7.04 -1.26 -9.54
CA ILE A 173 8.41 -1.02 -10.05
C ILE A 173 8.56 0.46 -10.43
N ILE A 174 7.60 1.04 -11.16
CA ILE A 174 7.64 2.47 -11.53
C ILE A 174 7.70 3.34 -10.27
N PHE A 175 6.87 3.02 -9.28
CA PHE A 175 6.82 3.74 -8.01
C PHE A 175 8.15 3.67 -7.24
N LEU A 176 8.68 2.46 -7.03
CA LEU A 176 9.91 2.24 -6.27
C LEU A 176 11.14 2.79 -6.98
N THR A 177 11.23 2.63 -8.30
CA THR A 177 12.34 3.21 -9.09
C THR A 177 12.30 4.72 -9.08
N SER A 178 11.12 5.34 -9.17
CA SER A 178 10.97 6.80 -9.09
C SER A 178 11.36 7.34 -7.72
N ILE A 179 10.97 6.67 -6.63
CA ILE A 179 11.41 7.03 -5.28
C ILE A 179 12.92 6.86 -5.14
N GLY A 180 13.47 5.73 -5.58
CA GLY A 180 14.91 5.46 -5.52
C GLY A 180 15.72 6.51 -6.28
N LEU A 181 15.26 6.91 -7.47
CA LEU A 181 15.84 7.98 -8.26
C LEU A 181 15.78 9.33 -7.51
N ALA A 182 14.62 9.69 -6.94
CA ALA A 182 14.47 10.92 -6.18
C ALA A 182 15.41 10.97 -4.97
N VAL A 183 15.50 9.89 -4.20
CA VAL A 183 16.43 9.76 -3.07
C VAL A 183 17.89 9.86 -3.54
N GLY A 184 18.24 9.21 -4.66
CA GLY A 184 19.56 9.30 -5.26
C GLY A 184 19.92 10.74 -5.69
N LEU A 185 18.99 11.46 -6.31
CA LEU A 185 19.17 12.87 -6.68
C LEU A 185 19.34 13.77 -5.46
N ILE A 186 18.54 13.56 -4.40
CA ILE A 186 18.68 14.28 -3.13
C ILE A 186 20.06 14.02 -2.52
N PHE A 187 20.49 12.76 -2.49
CA PHE A 187 21.80 12.39 -1.96
C PHE A 187 22.94 13.04 -2.75
N MET A 188 22.87 13.02 -4.09
CA MET A 188 23.83 13.72 -4.94
C MET A 188 23.81 15.24 -4.70
N GLY A 189 22.64 15.84 -4.52
CA GLY A 189 22.50 17.25 -4.16
C GLY A 189 23.16 17.59 -2.81
N ILE A 190 22.96 16.74 -1.79
CA ILE A 190 23.59 16.88 -0.48
C ILE A 190 25.12 16.76 -0.59
N LEU A 191 25.62 15.77 -1.35
CA LEU A 191 27.05 15.63 -1.62
C LEU A 191 27.61 16.83 -2.36
N TRP A 192 26.87 17.39 -3.32
CA TRP A 192 27.28 18.58 -4.05
C TRP A 192 27.34 19.81 -3.13
N VAL A 193 26.38 19.99 -2.22
CA VAL A 193 26.43 21.05 -1.20
C VAL A 193 27.60 20.86 -0.24
N PHE A 194 27.86 19.62 0.19
CA PHE A 194 29.02 19.31 1.03
C PHE A 194 30.34 19.65 0.32
N TYR A 195 30.49 19.23 -0.94
CA TYR A 195 31.62 19.60 -1.78
C TYR A 195 31.77 21.12 -1.95
N ARG A 196 30.67 21.84 -2.21
CA ARG A 196 30.70 23.29 -2.40
C ARG A 196 31.08 24.07 -1.15
N ARG A 197 30.71 23.60 0.04
CA ARG A 197 31.04 24.27 1.32
C ARG A 197 32.49 24.07 1.72
N SER A 198 33.07 22.89 1.46
CA SER A 198 34.41 22.57 1.91
C SER A 198 35.18 21.71 0.89
N PRO A 199 35.47 22.24 -0.32
CA PRO A 199 36.02 21.44 -1.44
C PRO A 199 37.37 20.81 -1.12
N GLU A 200 38.22 21.51 -0.37
CA GLU A 200 39.56 21.03 0.01
C GLU A 200 39.54 19.89 1.04
N THR A 201 38.39 19.65 1.66
CA THR A 201 38.23 18.63 2.72
C THR A 201 37.15 17.61 2.38
N PHE A 202 36.74 17.53 1.12
CA PHE A 202 35.72 16.60 0.66
C PHE A 202 36.25 15.16 0.71
N THR A 203 35.88 14.44 1.76
CA THR A 203 36.11 12.99 1.90
C THR A 203 34.86 12.35 2.50
N MET A 204 34.58 11.08 2.14
CA MET A 204 33.44 10.36 2.73
C MET A 204 33.58 10.17 4.24
N GLU A 205 34.81 10.10 4.76
CA GLU A 205 35.08 10.08 6.20
C GLU A 205 34.55 11.33 6.92
N ARG A 206 34.64 12.50 6.28
CA ARG A 206 34.18 13.79 6.84
C ARG A 206 32.71 14.08 6.58
N PHE A 207 32.05 13.33 5.69
CA PHE A 207 30.63 13.51 5.36
C PHE A 207 29.73 13.33 6.58
N TRP A 208 30.03 12.37 7.46
CA TRP A 208 29.29 12.20 8.72
C TRP A 208 29.38 13.43 9.62
N GLY A 209 30.55 14.08 9.68
CA GLY A 209 30.74 15.33 10.42
C GLY A 209 29.90 16.48 9.87
N PHE A 210 29.60 16.49 8.57
CA PHE A 210 28.70 17.45 7.93
C PHE A 210 27.21 17.17 8.23
N LEU A 211 26.80 15.90 8.27
CA LEU A 211 25.41 15.52 8.55
C LEU A 211 25.04 15.62 10.04
N LYS A 212 25.95 15.25 10.94
CA LYS A 212 25.69 15.17 12.38
C LYS A 212 25.04 16.43 12.98
N PRO A 213 25.48 17.66 12.67
CA PRO A 213 24.82 18.87 13.17
C PRO A 213 23.33 18.93 12.83
N TRP A 214 22.94 18.59 11.59
CA TRP A 214 21.54 18.54 11.18
C TRP A 214 20.75 17.44 11.90
N LEU A 215 21.36 16.27 12.10
CA LEU A 215 20.70 15.14 12.76
C LEU A 215 20.44 15.39 14.26
N THR A 216 21.30 16.19 14.90
CA THR A 216 21.25 16.45 16.35
C THR A 216 20.80 17.87 16.72
N THR A 217 20.35 18.66 15.74
CA THR A 217 19.98 20.06 15.98
C THR A 217 18.72 20.19 16.82
N THR A 218 18.66 21.26 17.61
CA THR A 218 17.45 21.70 18.29
C THR A 218 17.00 23.09 17.83
N ASP A 219 17.73 23.74 16.92
CA ASP A 219 17.35 25.06 16.40
C ASP A 219 16.06 24.93 15.58
N HIS A 220 15.00 25.62 16.01
CA HIS A 220 13.70 25.63 15.32
C HIS A 220 13.77 25.98 13.84
N LYS A 221 14.76 26.76 13.38
CA LYS A 221 14.93 27.06 11.94
C LYS A 221 15.41 25.83 11.18
N GLU A 222 16.41 25.12 11.70
CA GLU A 222 16.94 23.93 11.06
C GLU A 222 15.93 22.78 11.10
N VAL A 223 15.26 22.60 12.25
CA VAL A 223 14.15 21.65 12.38
C VAL A 223 13.01 22.01 11.42
N GLY A 224 12.65 23.29 11.31
CA GLY A 224 11.62 23.76 10.38
C GLY A 224 11.97 23.51 8.91
N ILE A 225 13.22 23.69 8.52
CA ILE A 225 13.70 23.33 7.16
C ILE A 225 13.54 21.82 6.93
N MET A 226 13.92 20.98 7.89
CA MET A 226 13.80 19.53 7.75
C MET A 226 12.34 19.08 7.65
N TYR A 227 11.43 19.64 8.45
CA TYR A 227 9.99 19.40 8.33
C TYR A 227 9.47 19.76 6.92
N PHE A 228 9.86 20.94 6.42
CA PHE A 228 9.42 21.40 5.10
C PHE A 228 9.95 20.51 3.98
N LEU A 229 11.25 20.17 4.00
CA LEU A 229 11.86 19.32 2.97
C LEU A 229 11.30 17.89 3.00
N PHE A 230 11.07 17.33 4.19
CA PHE A 230 10.39 16.06 4.36
C PHE A 230 8.98 16.10 3.74
N GLY A 231 8.19 17.13 4.11
CA GLY A 231 6.85 17.33 3.59
C GLY A 231 6.83 17.49 2.07
N PHE A 232 7.76 18.26 1.53
CA PHE A 232 7.86 18.47 0.08
C PHE A 232 8.24 17.18 -0.66
N PHE A 233 9.15 16.37 -0.10
CA PHE A 233 9.47 15.07 -0.67
C PHE A 233 8.23 14.16 -0.74
N PHE A 234 7.50 14.02 0.37
CA PHE A 234 6.29 13.19 0.40
C PHE A 234 5.13 13.79 -0.38
N PHE A 235 5.06 15.10 -0.56
CA PHE A 235 4.12 15.73 -1.51
C PHE A 235 4.37 15.24 -2.95
N LEU A 236 5.62 15.11 -3.37
CA LEU A 236 5.96 14.55 -4.68
C LEU A 236 5.64 13.06 -4.76
N VAL A 237 5.92 12.29 -3.69
CA VAL A 237 5.57 10.86 -3.61
C VAL A 237 4.06 10.65 -3.70
N GLY A 238 3.28 11.44 -2.94
CA GLY A 238 1.82 11.42 -2.99
C GLY A 238 1.29 11.83 -4.37
N GLY A 239 1.90 12.83 -5.01
CA GLY A 239 1.60 13.21 -6.39
C GLY A 239 1.88 12.09 -7.39
N LEU A 240 2.98 11.35 -7.23
CA LEU A 240 3.30 10.19 -8.06
C LEU A 240 2.24 9.08 -7.90
N LEU A 241 1.86 8.73 -6.67
CA LEU A 241 0.77 7.78 -6.42
C LEU A 241 -0.53 8.23 -7.13
N ALA A 242 -0.81 9.54 -7.12
CA ALA A 242 -1.96 10.11 -7.83
C ALA A 242 -1.91 9.87 -9.33
N LEU A 243 -0.74 10.08 -9.95
CA LEU A 243 -0.55 9.86 -11.37
C LEU A 243 -0.76 8.38 -11.73
N LEU A 244 -0.27 7.44 -10.91
CA LEU A 244 -0.38 6.01 -11.17
C LEU A 244 -1.84 5.55 -11.25
N PHE A 245 -2.67 5.87 -10.24
CA PHE A 245 -4.08 5.48 -10.32
C PHE A 245 -4.89 6.33 -11.32
N ARG A 246 -4.42 7.52 -11.70
CA ARG A 246 -5.03 8.30 -12.79
C ARG A 246 -4.74 7.70 -14.16
N ILE A 247 -3.58 7.06 -14.35
CA ILE A 247 -3.29 6.27 -15.56
C ILE A 247 -4.25 5.08 -15.61
N GLN A 248 -4.43 4.34 -14.51
CA GLN A 248 -5.41 3.27 -14.43
C GLN A 248 -6.82 3.74 -14.85
N LEU A 249 -7.25 4.89 -14.34
CA LEU A 249 -8.59 5.45 -14.63
C LEU A 249 -8.67 6.24 -15.96
N ALA A 250 -7.63 6.27 -16.79
CA ALA A 250 -7.62 7.07 -18.01
C ALA A 250 -8.59 6.55 -19.07
N LEU A 251 -8.80 5.23 -19.10
CA LEU A 251 -9.70 4.52 -20.01
C LEU A 251 -10.47 3.43 -19.24
N PRO A 252 -11.70 3.08 -19.66
CA PRO A 252 -12.39 1.91 -19.14
C PRO A 252 -11.59 0.62 -19.41
N GLU A 253 -11.74 -0.39 -18.54
CA GLU A 253 -11.14 -1.73 -18.69
C GLU A 253 -9.62 -1.74 -18.86
N ASN A 254 -8.94 -0.71 -18.37
CA ASN A 254 -7.47 -0.66 -18.31
C ASN A 254 -6.93 -1.67 -17.29
N ASP A 255 -5.75 -2.21 -17.52
CA ASP A 255 -5.09 -3.26 -16.73
C ASP A 255 -3.74 -2.80 -16.15
N PHE A 256 -3.49 -1.48 -16.12
CA PHE A 256 -2.25 -0.89 -15.60
C PHE A 256 -2.00 -1.15 -14.11
N LEU A 257 -3.05 -1.18 -13.28
CA LEU A 257 -3.01 -1.55 -11.86
C LEU A 257 -3.88 -2.75 -11.61
N THR A 258 -3.40 -3.68 -10.77
CA THR A 258 -4.27 -4.70 -10.19
C THR A 258 -5.25 -4.07 -9.19
N TYR A 259 -6.28 -4.83 -8.81
CA TYR A 259 -7.25 -4.42 -7.79
C TYR A 259 -6.56 -4.03 -6.46
N ASP A 260 -5.62 -4.85 -5.99
CA ASP A 260 -4.92 -4.63 -4.72
C ASP A 260 -3.96 -3.44 -4.79
N GLU A 261 -3.27 -3.26 -5.92
CA GLU A 261 -2.39 -2.12 -6.15
C GLU A 261 -3.18 -0.80 -6.15
N TYR A 262 -4.35 -0.77 -6.81
CA TYR A 262 -5.20 0.43 -6.85
C TYR A 262 -5.65 0.84 -5.44
N ASN A 263 -6.18 -0.10 -4.65
CA ASN A 263 -6.67 0.19 -3.30
C ASN A 263 -5.53 0.60 -2.36
N SER A 264 -4.37 -0.06 -2.46
CA SER A 264 -3.18 0.28 -1.69
C SER A 264 -2.64 1.67 -2.04
N PHE A 265 -2.51 1.97 -3.34
CA PHE A 265 -1.96 3.26 -3.79
C PHE A 265 -2.90 4.42 -3.48
N PHE A 266 -4.22 4.20 -3.57
CA PHE A 266 -5.21 5.18 -3.15
C PHE A 266 -5.13 5.46 -1.64
N THR A 267 -5.03 4.40 -0.82
CA THR A 267 -4.87 4.49 0.64
C THR A 267 -3.64 5.29 1.03
N LEU A 268 -2.50 4.98 0.40
CA LEU A 268 -1.26 5.70 0.64
C LEU A 268 -1.26 7.10 0.07
N HIS A 269 -1.89 7.37 -1.07
CA HIS A 269 -1.97 8.71 -1.63
C HIS A 269 -2.61 9.68 -0.64
N GLY A 270 -3.82 9.36 -0.16
CA GLY A 270 -4.54 10.23 0.78
C GLY A 270 -3.74 10.45 2.07
N THR A 271 -3.24 9.37 2.65
CA THR A 271 -2.43 9.40 3.88
C THR A 271 -1.15 10.21 3.69
N THR A 272 -0.44 9.98 2.60
CA THR A 272 0.84 10.65 2.29
C THR A 272 0.61 12.13 2.06
N MET A 273 -0.37 12.52 1.25
CA MET A 273 -0.62 13.92 0.92
C MET A 273 -0.97 14.76 2.15
N ILE A 274 -1.80 14.24 3.06
CA ILE A 274 -2.22 14.98 4.25
C ILE A 274 -1.17 14.89 5.35
N PHE A 275 -0.83 13.68 5.82
CA PHE A 275 -0.05 13.50 7.03
C PHE A 275 1.46 13.55 6.83
N LEU A 276 1.95 13.14 5.66
CA LEU A 276 3.38 13.16 5.36
C LEU A 276 3.79 14.35 4.48
N GLY A 277 2.85 14.96 3.76
CA GLY A 277 3.08 16.08 2.85
C GLY A 277 2.67 17.42 3.43
N ALA A 278 1.37 17.72 3.39
CA ALA A 278 0.80 19.02 3.74
C ALA A 278 1.09 19.41 5.21
N MET A 279 0.85 18.50 6.15
CA MET A 279 1.08 18.76 7.57
C MET A 279 2.55 19.09 7.89
N PRO A 280 3.54 18.28 7.47
CA PRO A 280 4.95 18.61 7.69
C PRO A 280 5.41 19.90 7.01
N MET A 281 4.90 20.22 5.81
CA MET A 281 5.21 21.49 5.16
C MET A 281 4.73 22.69 5.99
N ILE A 282 3.51 22.65 6.50
CA ILE A 282 2.96 23.69 7.38
C ILE A 282 3.73 23.73 8.70
N ALA A 283 4.00 22.58 9.31
CA ALA A 283 4.82 22.47 10.51
C ALA A 283 6.22 23.07 10.31
N GLY A 284 6.78 22.96 9.10
CA GLY A 284 8.04 23.61 8.72
C GLY A 284 7.96 25.14 8.79
N PHE A 285 6.90 25.74 8.24
CA PHE A 285 6.64 27.18 8.39
C PHE A 285 6.41 27.58 9.84
N MET A 286 5.61 26.81 10.58
CA MET A 286 5.34 27.06 12.01
C MET A 286 6.63 27.10 12.81
N ASN A 287 7.48 26.07 12.65
CA ASN A 287 8.78 25.97 13.32
C ASN A 287 9.67 27.16 12.97
N TYR A 288 9.79 27.48 11.69
CA TYR A 288 10.74 28.49 11.23
C TYR A 288 10.28 29.92 11.60
N VAL A 289 9.02 30.24 11.35
CA VAL A 289 8.53 31.63 11.33
C VAL A 289 7.93 32.06 12.68
N LEU A 290 7.20 31.18 13.38
CA LEU A 290 6.45 31.59 14.57
C LEU A 290 7.36 32.14 15.68
N PRO A 291 8.47 31.49 16.09
CA PRO A 291 9.33 32.03 17.15
C PRO A 291 9.89 33.41 16.78
N LEU A 292 10.24 33.61 15.52
CA LEU A 292 10.76 34.88 15.01
C LEU A 292 9.70 35.99 15.08
N GLN A 293 8.45 35.69 14.71
CA GLN A 293 7.35 36.67 14.74
C GLN A 293 6.98 37.13 16.14
N ILE A 294 7.11 36.27 17.14
CA ILE A 294 6.82 36.62 18.53
C ILE A 294 8.04 37.12 19.32
N GLY A 295 9.21 37.15 18.68
CA GLY A 295 10.48 37.55 19.31
C GLY A 295 11.00 36.56 20.34
N ALA A 296 10.63 35.28 20.21
CA ALA A 296 11.20 34.20 21.02
C ALA A 296 12.55 33.76 20.44
N LYS A 297 13.46 33.29 21.31
CA LYS A 297 14.75 32.76 20.87
C LYS A 297 14.64 31.38 20.19
N ASP A 298 13.66 30.60 20.63
CA ASP A 298 13.38 29.23 20.21
C ASP A 298 11.96 28.85 20.69
N LEU A 299 11.54 27.62 20.44
CA LEU A 299 10.34 27.02 21.05
C LEU A 299 10.55 26.69 22.54
N ALA A 300 9.45 26.48 23.27
CA ALA A 300 9.46 26.17 24.70
C ALA A 300 10.22 24.89 25.04
N PHE A 301 10.12 23.87 24.17
CA PHE A 301 10.76 22.58 24.33
C PHE A 301 11.55 22.18 23.07
N PRO A 302 12.76 22.73 22.85
CA PRO A 302 13.53 22.51 21.61
C PRO A 302 13.86 21.03 21.33
N ARG A 303 14.13 20.24 22.37
CA ARG A 303 14.40 18.79 22.23
C ARG A 303 13.16 17.99 21.89
N ILE A 304 12.00 18.36 22.44
CA ILE A 304 10.71 17.73 22.10
C ILE A 304 10.37 18.03 20.64
N ASN A 305 10.69 19.22 20.16
CA ASN A 305 10.53 19.59 18.76
C ASN A 305 11.33 18.70 17.81
N ALA A 306 12.62 18.55 18.09
CA ALA A 306 13.50 17.66 17.31
C ALA A 306 13.03 16.20 17.39
N PHE A 307 12.58 15.74 18.56
CA PHE A 307 12.02 14.39 18.72
C PHE A 307 10.74 14.18 17.91
N GLY A 308 9.84 15.16 17.87
CA GLY A 308 8.64 15.13 17.02
C GLY A 308 8.97 14.96 15.54
N LEU A 309 10.01 15.66 15.04
CA LEU A 309 10.48 15.49 13.67
C LEU A 309 10.91 14.04 13.41
N TRP A 310 11.68 13.44 14.32
CA TRP A 310 12.16 12.08 14.14
C TRP A 310 11.03 11.05 14.21
N LEU A 311 10.03 11.23 15.07
CA LEU A 311 8.82 10.39 15.06
C LEU A 311 8.10 10.44 13.71
N LEU A 312 8.00 11.61 13.09
CA LEU A 312 7.46 11.77 11.74
C LEU A 312 8.32 11.06 10.69
N VAL A 313 9.65 11.20 10.78
CA VAL A 313 10.56 10.55 9.82
C VAL A 313 10.45 9.03 9.89
N PHE A 314 10.39 8.46 11.09
CA PHE A 314 10.28 7.01 11.28
C PHE A 314 8.87 6.47 11.01
N SER A 315 7.83 7.31 10.98
CA SER A 315 6.46 6.84 10.71
C SER A 315 6.23 6.57 9.23
N ALA A 316 6.93 7.30 8.35
CA ALA A 316 6.80 7.10 6.91
C ALA A 316 7.22 5.67 6.48
N PRO A 317 8.39 5.13 6.85
CA PRO A 317 8.72 3.74 6.55
C PRO A 317 7.65 2.76 7.03
N LEU A 318 7.11 2.91 8.24
CA LEU A 318 6.05 2.04 8.75
C LEU A 318 4.78 2.07 7.89
N ILE A 319 4.38 3.27 7.44
CA ILE A 319 3.22 3.46 6.55
C ILE A 319 3.44 2.78 5.20
N PHE A 320 4.67 2.78 4.68
CA PHE A 320 5.00 2.21 3.38
C PHE A 320 5.45 0.74 3.42
N THR A 321 5.72 0.17 4.60
CA THR A 321 6.22 -1.20 4.78
C THR A 321 5.42 -2.23 3.98
N GLY A 322 4.08 -2.14 4.04
CA GLY A 322 3.20 -3.10 3.38
C GLY A 322 3.43 -3.20 1.87
N ILE A 323 3.67 -2.06 1.21
CA ILE A 323 3.96 -2.06 -0.23
C ILE A 323 5.30 -2.72 -0.54
N TRP A 324 6.30 -2.58 0.33
CA TRP A 324 7.61 -3.22 0.13
C TRP A 324 7.58 -4.72 0.41
N SER A 325 6.64 -5.19 1.23
CA SER A 325 6.45 -6.61 1.54
C SER A 325 5.43 -7.31 0.62
N GLY A 326 4.79 -6.60 -0.31
CA GLY A 326 3.75 -7.16 -1.20
C GLY A 326 2.36 -7.24 -0.57
N GLU A 327 2.19 -6.67 0.61
CA GLU A 327 0.97 -6.68 1.42
C GLU A 327 0.58 -5.23 1.77
N GLY A 328 0.23 -4.45 0.76
CA GLY A 328 -0.11 -3.04 0.94
C GLY A 328 -1.32 -2.84 1.86
N ALA A 329 -1.33 -1.73 2.61
CA ALA A 329 -2.53 -1.34 3.34
C ALA A 329 -3.56 -0.79 2.35
N ASP A 330 -4.73 -1.40 2.31
CA ASP A 330 -5.81 -1.16 1.35
C ASP A 330 -7.08 -0.56 2.00
N ILE A 331 -6.93 -0.03 3.22
CA ILE A 331 -8.02 0.33 4.13
C ILE A 331 -8.52 1.77 4.02
N THR A 332 -8.13 2.48 2.96
CA THR A 332 -8.29 3.93 2.75
C THR A 332 -7.52 4.79 3.78
N TRP A 333 -7.34 6.08 3.49
CA TRP A 333 -6.74 7.01 4.46
C TRP A 333 -7.57 7.20 5.74
N VAL A 334 -8.83 6.75 5.73
CA VAL A 334 -9.74 6.85 6.88
C VAL A 334 -9.63 5.63 7.79
N MET A 335 -9.28 4.45 7.28
CA MET A 335 -9.14 3.21 8.07
C MET A 335 -10.47 2.75 8.69
N TYR A 336 -11.55 2.67 7.91
CA TYR A 336 -12.86 2.30 8.46
C TYR A 336 -12.98 0.83 8.85
N PRO A 337 -13.37 0.51 10.10
CA PRO A 337 -13.94 -0.78 10.43
C PRO A 337 -15.33 -0.97 9.79
N PRO A 338 -15.73 -2.21 9.46
CA PRO A 338 -14.98 -3.45 9.72
C PRO A 338 -13.88 -3.75 8.70
N TYR A 339 -13.79 -2.99 7.59
CA TYR A 339 -12.83 -3.25 6.51
C TYR A 339 -11.38 -3.22 7.00
N SER A 340 -11.08 -2.31 7.93
CA SER A 340 -9.74 -2.19 8.49
C SER A 340 -9.46 -3.13 9.65
N SER A 341 -10.31 -4.11 9.98
CA SER A 341 -10.21 -4.95 11.18
C SER A 341 -9.74 -6.37 10.87
N LEU A 342 -8.97 -6.96 11.79
CA LEU A 342 -8.26 -8.24 11.60
C LEU A 342 -9.08 -9.52 11.81
N HIS A 343 -10.37 -9.46 12.20
CA HIS A 343 -11.03 -10.62 12.82
C HIS A 343 -12.07 -11.34 11.95
N GLU A 344 -11.57 -12.34 11.22
CA GLU A 344 -12.30 -13.36 10.44
C GLU A 344 -13.47 -14.02 11.21
N ALA A 345 -13.31 -14.22 12.53
CA ALA A 345 -14.23 -15.05 13.31
C ALA A 345 -15.61 -14.44 13.59
N ASN A 346 -15.85 -13.14 13.32
CA ASN A 346 -17.10 -12.47 13.70
C ASN A 346 -17.77 -11.65 12.59
N LEU A 347 -17.23 -11.65 11.37
CA LEU A 347 -17.68 -10.79 10.28
C LEU A 347 -18.51 -11.49 9.19
N GLY A 348 -18.74 -12.80 9.33
CA GLY A 348 -19.45 -13.59 8.33
C GLY A 348 -18.58 -13.88 7.11
N SER A 349 -18.86 -14.99 6.43
CA SER A 349 -18.04 -15.54 5.33
C SER A 349 -17.92 -14.65 4.08
N THR A 350 -18.52 -13.45 4.09
CA THR A 350 -18.47 -12.46 3.00
C THR A 350 -17.50 -11.31 3.28
N LEU A 351 -17.05 -11.15 4.54
CA LEU A 351 -16.12 -10.10 4.97
C LEU A 351 -14.82 -10.66 5.59
N ALA A 352 -14.75 -11.98 5.80
CA ALA A 352 -13.58 -12.72 6.24
C ALA A 352 -12.37 -12.58 5.29
N ASP A 353 -12.63 -12.42 3.99
CA ASP A 353 -11.60 -12.30 2.96
C ASP A 353 -10.87 -10.93 2.97
N TYR A 354 -11.35 -9.95 3.74
CA TYR A 354 -10.74 -8.60 3.86
C TYR A 354 -9.87 -8.47 5.12
N GLY A 355 -9.43 -9.59 5.69
CA GLY A 355 -8.70 -9.68 6.95
C GLY A 355 -7.28 -9.13 6.85
N ALA A 356 -7.04 -8.03 7.56
CA ALA A 356 -5.82 -7.24 7.51
C ALA A 356 -4.48 -8.01 7.44
N ASN A 357 -3.61 -7.56 6.55
CA ASN A 357 -2.26 -8.09 6.39
C ASN A 357 -1.26 -7.42 7.38
N PRO A 358 -0.07 -8.00 7.59
CA PRO A 358 1.04 -7.37 8.31
C PRO A 358 1.33 -5.91 7.91
N GLY A 359 1.19 -5.56 6.62
CA GLY A 359 1.37 -4.20 6.13
C GLY A 359 0.32 -3.20 6.64
N THR A 360 -0.93 -3.61 6.77
CA THR A 360 -2.01 -2.83 7.39
C THR A 360 -1.72 -2.57 8.86
N THR A 361 -1.18 -3.56 9.58
CA THR A 361 -0.78 -3.38 10.98
C THR A 361 0.41 -2.42 11.12
N ALA A 362 1.38 -2.49 10.20
CA ALA A 362 2.48 -1.53 10.14
C ALA A 362 1.99 -0.10 9.82
N PHE A 363 1.03 0.02 8.90
CA PHE A 363 0.39 1.28 8.56
C PHE A 363 -0.30 1.94 9.77
N ILE A 364 -1.13 1.18 10.49
CA ILE A 364 -1.82 1.66 11.71
C ILE A 364 -0.80 2.09 12.78
N SER A 365 0.29 1.32 12.94
CA SER A 365 1.38 1.67 13.86
C SER A 365 2.07 2.98 13.47
N GLY A 366 2.29 3.20 12.17
CA GLY A 366 2.82 4.45 11.63
C GLY A 366 1.89 5.63 11.88
N MET A 367 0.58 5.45 11.71
CA MET A 367 -0.44 6.47 12.03
C MET A 367 -0.44 6.85 13.51
N LEU A 368 -0.27 5.89 14.41
CA LEU A 368 -0.15 6.17 15.85
C LEU A 368 1.10 7.00 16.17
N MET A 369 2.21 6.70 15.50
CA MET A 369 3.46 7.45 15.66
C MET A 369 3.39 8.88 15.11
N LEU A 370 2.65 9.09 14.01
CA LEU A 370 2.30 10.43 13.52
C LEU A 370 1.49 11.22 14.56
N GLY A 371 0.50 10.58 15.18
CA GLY A 371 -0.28 11.17 16.27
C GLY A 371 0.60 11.60 17.45
N ALA A 372 1.59 10.79 17.84
CA ALA A 372 2.55 11.14 18.87
C ALA A 372 3.40 12.38 18.48
N SER A 373 3.92 12.42 17.25
CA SER A 373 4.66 13.57 16.72
C SER A 373 3.85 14.87 16.82
N SER A 374 2.62 14.86 16.31
CA SER A 374 1.72 16.01 16.29
C SER A 374 1.29 16.47 17.69
N THR A 375 1.09 15.52 18.63
CA THR A 375 0.76 15.84 20.03
C THR A 375 1.89 16.62 20.71
N LEU A 376 3.14 16.17 20.51
CA LEU A 376 4.33 16.82 21.06
C LEU A 376 4.54 18.21 20.46
N GLY A 377 4.34 18.35 19.14
CA GLY A 377 4.33 19.65 18.47
C GLY A 377 3.27 20.57 19.06
N GLY A 378 2.06 20.05 19.29
CA GLY A 378 0.94 20.80 19.84
C GLY A 378 1.22 21.43 21.20
N VAL A 379 1.68 20.63 22.16
CA VAL A 379 2.10 21.10 23.48
C VAL A 379 3.18 22.17 23.38
N ASN A 380 4.14 21.99 22.48
CA ASN A 380 5.29 22.88 22.34
C ASN A 380 4.90 24.26 21.78
N PHE A 381 4.15 24.32 20.68
CA PHE A 381 3.71 25.58 20.08
C PHE A 381 2.74 26.33 20.99
N ILE A 382 1.78 25.64 21.62
CA ILE A 382 0.86 26.27 22.59
C ILE A 382 1.66 26.91 23.72
N THR A 383 2.55 26.14 24.37
CA THR A 383 3.38 26.65 25.48
C THR A 383 4.23 27.83 25.04
N THR A 384 4.84 27.77 23.86
CA THR A 384 5.66 28.85 23.29
C THR A 384 4.86 30.15 23.15
N VAL A 385 3.68 30.11 22.53
CA VAL A 385 2.85 31.30 22.31
C VAL A 385 2.38 31.90 23.64
N PHE A 386 2.04 31.07 24.63
CA PHE A 386 1.60 31.58 25.93
C PHE A 386 2.73 32.24 26.74
N THR A 387 3.95 31.66 26.70
CA THR A 387 4.98 31.94 27.72
C THR A 387 6.21 32.68 27.20
N MET A 388 6.48 32.68 25.90
CA MET A 388 7.79 33.12 25.37
C MET A 388 7.74 34.36 24.48
N ARG A 389 6.60 35.03 24.38
CA ARG A 389 6.49 36.28 23.60
C ARG A 389 7.40 37.36 24.17
N ALA A 390 8.01 38.13 23.29
CA ALA A 390 8.85 39.26 23.67
C ALA A 390 8.06 40.32 24.46
N PRO A 391 8.71 41.02 25.40
CA PRO A 391 8.09 42.13 26.11
C PRO A 391 7.50 43.16 25.14
N GLY A 392 6.22 43.50 25.31
CA GLY A 392 5.50 44.46 24.46
C GLY A 392 4.64 43.84 23.34
N VAL A 393 4.84 42.55 23.03
CA VAL A 393 3.98 41.77 22.11
C VAL A 393 2.79 41.22 22.89
N SER A 394 1.74 42.03 23.03
CA SER A 394 0.47 41.58 23.61
C SER A 394 -0.33 40.73 22.61
N TRP A 395 -1.36 40.02 23.08
CA TRP A 395 -2.22 39.15 22.24
C TRP A 395 -2.69 39.82 20.95
N MET A 396 -3.25 41.02 21.05
CA MET A 396 -3.75 41.78 19.90
C MET A 396 -2.67 42.51 19.09
N LYS A 397 -1.40 42.15 19.27
CA LYS A 397 -0.26 42.62 18.47
C LYS A 397 0.49 41.49 17.76
N MET A 398 0.09 40.24 17.97
CA MET A 398 0.70 39.11 17.24
C MET A 398 0.31 39.16 15.75
N PRO A 399 1.18 38.80 14.81
CA PRO A 399 0.82 38.74 13.40
C PRO A 399 -0.29 37.72 13.11
N LEU A 400 -0.99 37.85 11.98
CA LEU A 400 -2.09 36.94 11.66
C LEU A 400 -1.60 35.51 11.41
N PHE A 401 -0.39 35.34 10.87
CA PHE A 401 0.20 34.00 10.77
C PHE A 401 0.36 33.36 12.16
N THR A 402 0.93 34.07 13.13
CA THR A 402 1.06 33.55 14.51
C THR A 402 -0.30 33.19 15.12
N TRP A 403 -1.32 34.02 14.94
CA TRP A 403 -2.69 33.70 15.40
C TRP A 403 -3.26 32.46 14.73
N SER A 404 -3.13 32.38 13.41
CA SER A 404 -3.63 31.23 12.64
C SER A 404 -2.99 29.92 13.09
N VAL A 405 -1.66 29.92 13.31
CA VAL A 405 -0.94 28.76 13.84
C VAL A 405 -1.40 28.42 15.25
N PHE A 406 -1.55 29.42 16.12
CA PHE A 406 -2.00 29.19 17.49
C PHE A 406 -3.37 28.51 17.55
N ILE A 407 -4.35 29.02 16.79
CA ILE A 407 -5.70 28.44 16.72
C ILE A 407 -5.67 27.03 16.12
N SER A 408 -4.96 26.83 15.00
CA SER A 408 -4.82 25.51 14.37
C SER A 408 -4.20 24.49 15.31
N VAL A 409 -3.12 24.84 15.99
CA VAL A 409 -2.46 23.92 16.92
C VAL A 409 -3.35 23.62 18.14
N PHE A 410 -4.09 24.62 18.63
CA PHE A 410 -5.01 24.40 19.73
C PHE A 410 -6.16 23.46 19.34
N MET A 411 -6.73 23.64 18.14
CA MET A 411 -7.73 22.71 17.58
C MET A 411 -7.17 21.30 17.44
N LEU A 412 -5.98 21.16 16.84
CA LEU A 412 -5.28 19.88 16.69
C LEU A 412 -5.10 19.19 18.04
N PHE A 413 -4.58 19.90 19.04
CA PHE A 413 -4.32 19.34 20.36
C PHE A 413 -5.60 18.83 21.05
N MET A 414 -6.74 19.49 20.81
CA MET A 414 -8.04 19.10 21.37
C MET A 414 -8.70 17.94 20.61
N SER A 415 -8.53 17.87 19.28
CA SER A 415 -9.22 16.89 18.44
C SER A 415 -8.42 15.60 18.22
N LEU A 416 -7.09 15.70 18.15
CA LEU A 416 -6.17 14.59 17.88
C LEU A 416 -6.27 13.40 18.84
N PRO A 417 -6.52 13.57 20.16
CA PRO A 417 -6.70 12.44 21.06
C PRO A 417 -7.79 11.44 20.61
N ALA A 418 -8.85 11.91 19.94
CA ALA A 418 -9.90 11.04 19.43
C ALA A 418 -9.38 10.09 18.34
N LEU A 419 -8.57 10.61 17.40
CA LEU A 419 -7.92 9.78 16.38
C LEU A 419 -6.94 8.79 17.02
N ILE A 420 -6.07 9.27 17.93
CA ILE A 420 -5.07 8.42 18.58
C ILE A 420 -5.74 7.25 19.31
N ILE A 421 -6.84 7.50 20.02
CA ILE A 421 -7.60 6.45 20.70
C ILE A 421 -8.23 5.48 19.69
N GLY A 422 -8.87 5.99 18.63
CA GLY A 422 -9.48 5.13 17.59
C GLY A 422 -8.45 4.24 16.89
N VAL A 423 -7.30 4.80 16.50
CA VAL A 423 -6.19 4.07 15.86
C VAL A 423 -5.55 3.09 16.86
N ALA A 424 -5.42 3.45 18.14
CA ALA A 424 -4.90 2.53 19.16
C ALA A 424 -5.85 1.35 19.41
N PHE A 425 -7.16 1.59 19.46
CA PHE A 425 -8.15 0.50 19.55
C PHE A 425 -8.06 -0.41 18.33
N LEU A 426 -7.89 0.16 17.13
CA LEU A 426 -7.73 -0.62 15.92
C LEU A 426 -6.45 -1.46 15.96
N LEU A 427 -5.34 -0.87 16.42
CA LEU A 427 -4.08 -1.60 16.63
C LEU A 427 -4.22 -2.72 17.67
N PHE A 428 -5.01 -2.53 18.72
CA PHE A 428 -5.26 -3.56 19.72
C PHE A 428 -6.15 -4.69 19.20
N ASP A 429 -7.17 -4.35 18.40
CA ASP A 429 -7.97 -5.36 17.69
C ASP A 429 -7.06 -6.19 16.77
N HIS A 430 -5.98 -5.59 16.24
CA HIS A 430 -5.00 -6.24 15.38
C HIS A 430 -3.97 -7.11 16.10
N THR A 431 -3.49 -6.68 17.26
CA THR A 431 -2.26 -7.24 17.87
C THR A 431 -2.50 -8.07 19.12
N ILE A 432 -3.52 -7.71 19.91
CA ILE A 432 -3.81 -8.35 21.20
C ILE A 432 -5.22 -8.97 21.24
N GLY A 433 -5.98 -8.88 20.14
CA GLY A 433 -7.27 -9.54 19.97
C GLY A 433 -8.40 -8.88 20.77
N THR A 434 -8.35 -7.56 20.96
CA THR A 434 -9.53 -6.85 21.46
C THR A 434 -10.64 -6.83 20.40
N THR A 435 -11.83 -6.43 20.80
CA THR A 435 -13.02 -6.43 19.93
C THR A 435 -13.77 -5.11 20.05
N PHE A 436 -13.08 -3.98 19.90
CA PHE A 436 -13.70 -2.66 19.99
C PHE A 436 -14.63 -2.39 18.81
N PHE A 437 -14.25 -2.82 17.61
CA PHE A 437 -15.00 -2.55 16.37
C PHE A 437 -15.62 -3.78 15.72
N VAL A 438 -15.36 -4.97 16.28
CA VAL A 438 -15.83 -6.27 15.77
C VAL A 438 -16.47 -7.09 16.89
N ALA A 439 -17.10 -8.22 16.58
CA ALA A 439 -17.53 -9.21 17.59
C ALA A 439 -18.45 -8.66 18.71
N GLY A 440 -19.41 -7.81 18.36
CA GLY A 440 -20.28 -7.12 19.32
C GLY A 440 -19.78 -5.72 19.74
N GLY A 441 -18.59 -5.33 19.28
CA GLY A 441 -18.15 -3.94 19.21
C GLY A 441 -18.90 -3.13 18.15
N ASP A 442 -18.63 -1.82 18.08
CA ASP A 442 -19.35 -0.88 17.21
C ASP A 442 -18.44 -0.28 16.14
N PRO A 443 -18.54 -0.69 14.86
CA PRO A 443 -17.78 -0.08 13.77
C PRO A 443 -18.03 1.43 13.61
N LEU A 444 -19.21 1.93 13.96
CA LEU A 444 -19.55 3.36 13.85
C LEU A 444 -18.80 4.21 14.87
N LEU A 445 -18.37 3.63 16.00
CA LEU A 445 -17.54 4.31 16.98
C LEU A 445 -16.28 4.88 16.34
N PHE A 446 -15.61 4.10 15.48
CA PHE A 446 -14.40 4.58 14.79
C PHE A 446 -14.72 5.77 13.88
N GLN A 447 -15.85 5.75 13.17
CA GLN A 447 -16.23 6.86 12.31
C GLN A 447 -16.44 8.15 13.10
N HIS A 448 -17.08 8.06 14.27
CA HIS A 448 -17.27 9.20 15.16
C HIS A 448 -15.93 9.72 15.70
N LEU A 449 -15.03 8.83 16.14
CA LEU A 449 -13.71 9.21 16.63
C LEU A 449 -12.85 9.85 15.53
N PHE A 450 -12.84 9.23 14.34
CA PHE A 450 -12.10 9.75 13.19
C PHE A 450 -12.62 11.11 12.78
N TRP A 451 -13.93 11.31 12.61
CA TRP A 451 -14.47 12.59 12.13
C TRP A 451 -14.51 13.69 13.19
N PHE A 452 -14.52 13.34 14.48
CA PHE A 452 -14.26 14.30 15.54
C PHE A 452 -12.86 14.93 15.40
N PHE A 453 -11.89 14.17 14.92
CA PHE A 453 -10.57 14.66 14.55
C PHE A 453 -10.53 15.27 13.13
N GLY A 454 -11.04 14.55 12.14
CA GLY A 454 -10.78 14.76 10.72
C GLY A 454 -11.36 16.06 10.18
N HIS A 455 -12.51 16.52 10.69
CA HIS A 455 -13.04 17.82 10.27
C HIS A 455 -12.27 19.00 10.90
N PRO A 456 -11.95 19.01 12.20
CA PRO A 456 -10.97 19.96 12.74
C PRO A 456 -9.64 19.93 11.97
N GLU A 457 -9.13 18.75 11.61
CA GLU A 457 -7.85 18.59 10.93
C GLU A 457 -7.77 19.35 9.61
N VAL A 458 -8.83 19.34 8.79
CA VAL A 458 -8.83 20.12 7.55
C VAL A 458 -8.70 21.62 7.81
N TYR A 459 -9.18 22.12 8.96
CA TYR A 459 -8.95 23.51 9.39
C TYR A 459 -7.51 23.74 9.86
N VAL A 460 -6.90 22.76 10.53
CA VAL A 460 -5.49 22.80 10.96
C VAL A 460 -4.57 23.00 9.76
N VAL A 461 -4.90 22.43 8.60
CA VAL A 461 -4.14 22.61 7.35
C VAL A 461 -4.41 23.98 6.70
N ILE A 462 -5.67 24.40 6.57
CA ILE A 462 -6.01 25.59 5.75
C ILE A 462 -5.79 26.92 6.48
N VAL A 463 -6.04 26.98 7.79
CA VAL A 463 -5.99 28.24 8.55
C VAL A 463 -4.57 28.84 8.58
N PRO A 464 -3.48 28.07 8.81
CA PRO A 464 -2.12 28.59 8.73
C PRO A 464 -1.75 29.06 7.32
N ALA A 465 -2.28 28.40 6.28
CA ALA A 465 -2.10 28.85 4.90
C ALA A 465 -2.73 30.22 4.67
N PHE A 466 -3.93 30.50 5.21
CA PHE A 466 -4.51 31.85 5.21
C PHE A 466 -3.64 32.86 5.96
N GLY A 467 -3.02 32.44 7.07
CA GLY A 467 -2.03 33.24 7.79
C GLY A 467 -0.83 33.62 6.91
N ILE A 468 -0.24 32.66 6.20
CA ILE A 468 0.87 32.89 5.27
C ILE A 468 0.46 33.89 4.18
N VAL A 469 -0.68 33.66 3.54
CA VAL A 469 -1.22 34.55 2.49
C VAL A 469 -1.44 35.96 3.03
N SER A 470 -1.96 36.09 4.26
CA SER A 470 -2.19 37.39 4.91
C SER A 470 -0.89 38.18 5.08
N GLU A 471 0.19 37.54 5.53
CA GLU A 471 1.50 38.18 5.68
C GLU A 471 2.11 38.57 4.32
N VAL A 472 2.02 37.68 3.32
CA VAL A 472 2.54 37.94 1.97
C VAL A 472 1.82 39.11 1.31
N LEU A 473 0.48 39.16 1.41
CA LEU A 473 -0.33 40.24 0.86
C LEU A 473 -0.03 41.57 1.55
N ALA A 474 0.00 41.60 2.89
CA ALA A 474 0.30 42.82 3.64
C ALA A 474 1.69 43.38 3.31
N THR A 475 2.68 42.48 3.24
CA THR A 475 4.07 42.84 2.92
C THR A 475 4.21 43.35 1.49
N SER A 476 3.64 42.63 0.52
CA SER A 476 3.75 42.97 -0.91
C SER A 476 2.98 44.25 -1.25
N ALA A 477 1.82 44.45 -0.65
CA ALA A 477 1.03 45.68 -0.79
C ALA A 477 1.62 46.85 0.00
N ARG A 478 2.57 46.60 0.90
CA ARG A 478 3.14 47.58 1.86
C ARG A 478 2.04 48.32 2.64
N ARG A 479 1.00 47.58 3.03
CA ARG A 479 -0.16 48.10 3.75
C ARG A 479 -0.47 47.20 4.94
N SER A 480 -0.95 47.81 6.02
CA SER A 480 -1.48 47.05 7.14
C SER A 480 -2.75 46.31 6.73
N ILE A 481 -3.00 45.18 7.39
CA ILE A 481 -4.20 44.38 7.15
C ILE A 481 -5.42 45.14 7.68
N PHE A 482 -6.34 45.44 6.78
CA PHE A 482 -7.62 46.05 7.16
C PHE A 482 -8.45 45.06 7.96
N GLY A 483 -9.01 45.50 9.09
CA GLY A 483 -9.87 44.65 9.92
C GLY A 483 -9.14 43.58 10.74
N TYR A 484 -7.86 43.77 11.06
CA TYR A 484 -7.04 42.82 11.84
C TYR A 484 -7.80 42.19 13.04
N LYS A 485 -8.43 43.01 13.90
CA LYS A 485 -9.16 42.49 15.07
C LYS A 485 -10.32 41.59 14.67
N SER A 486 -11.09 41.98 13.65
CA SER A 486 -12.22 41.18 13.14
C SER A 486 -11.74 39.85 12.57
N MET A 487 -10.59 39.84 11.88
CA MET A 487 -9.99 38.61 11.37
C MET A 487 -9.51 37.69 12.51
N VAL A 488 -8.91 38.27 13.56
CA VAL A 488 -8.53 37.50 14.77
C VAL A 488 -9.73 36.88 15.47
N PHE A 489 -10.88 37.56 15.54
CA PHE A 489 -12.11 36.99 16.11
C PHE A 489 -12.84 36.00 15.21
N ALA A 490 -12.59 36.05 13.90
CA ALA A 490 -13.18 35.13 12.94
C ALA A 490 -12.46 33.78 12.90
N MET A 491 -11.16 33.77 13.21
CA MET A 491 -10.39 32.56 13.54
C MET A 491 -10.78 32.08 14.93
#